data_AF-A0A168S422-F1
#
_entry.id   AF-A0A168S422-F1
#
_cell.length_a   1.000
_cell.length_b   1.000
_cell.length_c   1.000
_cell.angle_alpha   90.00
_cell.angle_beta   90.00
_cell.angle_gamma   90.00
#
_symmetry.space_group_name_H-M   'P 1'
#
loop_
_entity.id
_entity.type
_entity.pdbx_description
1 polymer ?
#
loop_
_entity_poly.entity_id
_entity_poly.type
_entity_poly.pdbx_seq_one_letter_code
_entity_poly.pdbx_strand_id
1 'polypeptide(L)'
;MIAENIRHEQRKVIKYNHLVANLVILHNVESMTLTLKALKDQGHHIDHDILKGLAPYRTDHINRFGDYTLDFDRQVSPMSYNTKII
;
A
#
# COMPACT_ATOMS: atom_id res chain seq x y z
N MET A 1 -0.37 14.24 19.01
CA MET A 1 -1.11 15.45 19.45
C MET A 1 -0.42 16.65 18.81
N ILE A 2 -1.15 17.54 18.12
CA ILE A 2 -0.54 18.77 17.54
C ILE A 2 -0.26 19.71 18.72
N ALA A 3 0.99 19.79 19.16
CA ALA A 3 1.37 20.50 20.38
C ALA A 3 1.46 22.04 20.20
N GLU A 4 1.54 22.54 18.96
CA GLU A 4 1.66 23.96 18.66
C GLU A 4 0.73 24.40 17.51
N ASN A 5 0.11 25.57 17.66
CA ASN A 5 -0.76 26.18 16.64
C ASN A 5 0.07 26.84 15.51
N ILE A 6 1.10 26.14 15.01
CA ILE A 6 1.92 26.60 13.89
C ILE A 6 1.38 25.96 12.62
N ARG A 7 0.59 26.74 11.86
CA ARG A 7 -0.05 26.29 10.61
C ARG A 7 0.92 25.63 9.61
N HIS A 8 2.16 26.09 9.58
CA HIS A 8 3.17 25.53 8.68
C HIS A 8 3.56 24.09 9.05
N GLU A 9 3.76 23.81 10.34
CA GLU A 9 4.09 22.46 10.85
C GLU A 9 2.91 21.49 10.67
N GLN A 10 1.68 21.95 10.95
CA GLN A 10 0.48 21.16 10.68
C GLN A 10 0.38 20.75 9.20
N ARG A 11 0.70 21.67 8.28
CA ARG A 11 0.70 21.38 6.85
C ARG A 11 1.76 20.36 6.45
N LYS A 12 2.94 20.38 7.08
CA LYS A 12 3.96 19.34 6.85
C LYS A 12 3.42 17.98 7.25
N VAL A 13 2.86 17.84 8.45
CA VAL A 13 2.30 16.57 8.95
C VAL A 13 1.24 16.01 8.00
N ILE A 14 0.32 16.85 7.51
CA ILE A 14 -0.71 16.41 6.54
C ILE A 14 -0.06 15.90 5.26
N LYS A 15 0.90 16.64 4.69
CA LYS A 15 1.60 16.24 3.46
C LYS A 15 2.38 14.93 3.64
N TYR A 16 3.07 14.77 4.76
CA TYR A 16 3.78 13.53 5.07
C TYR A 16 2.81 12.35 5.19
N ASN A 17 1.68 12.52 5.89
CA ASN A 17 0.67 11.47 5.99
C ASN A 17 0.08 11.10 4.62
N HIS A 18 -0.18 12.08 3.75
CA HIS A 18 -0.63 11.80 2.39
C HIS A 18 0.40 11.01 1.58
N LEU A 19 1.68 11.38 1.69
CA LEU A 19 2.76 10.66 1.02
C LEU A 19 2.83 9.21 1.51
N VAL A 20 2.85 8.99 2.82
CA VAL A 20 2.89 7.64 3.40
C VAL A 20 1.67 6.82 2.98
N ALA A 21 0.47 7.40 3.02
CA ALA A 21 -0.75 6.72 2.57
C ALA A 21 -0.65 6.31 1.10
N ASN A 22 -0.17 7.20 0.22
CA ASN A 22 0.00 6.89 -1.20
C ASN A 22 1.02 5.77 -1.45
N LEU A 23 2.14 5.78 -0.71
CA LEU A 23 3.15 4.72 -0.80
C LEU A 23 2.59 3.36 -0.35
N VAL A 24 1.82 3.35 0.73
CA VAL A 24 1.11 2.15 1.22
C VAL A 24 0.12 1.63 0.18
N ILE A 25 -0.70 2.52 -0.39
CA ILE A 25 -1.67 2.17 -1.44
C ILE A 25 -0.95 1.52 -2.61
N LEU A 26 0.15 2.12 -3.06
CA LEU A 26 0.94 1.63 -4.18
C LEU A 26 1.50 0.23 -3.92
N HIS A 27 2.07 0.00 -2.74
CA HIS A 27 2.60 -1.30 -2.33
C HIS A 27 1.51 -2.38 -2.22
N ASN A 28 0.36 -2.03 -1.67
CA ASN A 28 -0.79 -2.93 -1.60
C ASN A 28 -1.30 -3.31 -3.00
N VAL A 29 -1.45 -2.33 -3.91
CA VAL A 29 -1.88 -2.58 -5.29
C VAL A 29 -0.96 -3.55 -5.99
N GLU A 30 0.35 -3.37 -5.87
CA GLU A 30 1.32 -4.30 -6.45
C GLU A 30 1.16 -5.70 -5.89
N SER A 31 1.17 -5.84 -4.57
CA SER A 31 1.09 -7.13 -3.89
C SER A 31 -0.19 -7.87 -4.27
N MET A 32 -1.31 -7.15 -4.34
CA MET A 32 -2.59 -7.68 -4.81
C MET A 32 -2.51 -8.09 -6.28
N THR A 33 -1.90 -7.27 -7.14
CA THR A 33 -1.76 -7.54 -8.57
C THR A 33 -0.96 -8.82 -8.83
N LEU A 34 0.17 -8.98 -8.14
CA LEU A 34 1.01 -10.18 -8.24
C LEU A 34 0.26 -11.43 -7.74
N THR A 35 -0.45 -11.30 -6.61
CA THR A 35 -1.22 -12.41 -6.03
C THR A 35 -2.37 -12.85 -6.95
N LEU A 36 -3.15 -11.89 -7.47
CA LEU A 36 -4.26 -12.17 -8.39
C LEU A 36 -3.77 -12.78 -9.71
N LYS A 37 -2.62 -12.33 -10.21
CA LYS A 37 -1.98 -12.94 -11.38
C LYS A 37 -1.59 -14.40 -11.11
N ALA A 38 -0.96 -14.68 -9.97
CA ALA A 38 -0.62 -16.05 -9.58
C ALA A 38 -1.86 -16.96 -9.46
N LEU A 39 -2.96 -16.43 -8.89
CA LEU A 39 -4.24 -17.17 -8.82
C LEU A 39 -4.81 -17.45 -10.22
N LYS A 40 -4.75 -16.47 -11.14
CA LYS A 40 -5.15 -16.67 -12.53
C LYS A 40 -4.31 -17.74 -13.23
N ASP A 41 -3.00 -17.71 -13.02
CA ASP A 41 -2.06 -18.69 -13.58
C ASP A 41 -2.32 -20.12 -13.03
N GLN A 42 -2.88 -20.23 -11.82
CA GLN A 42 -3.35 -21.49 -11.22
C GLN A 42 -4.72 -21.95 -11.76
N GLY A 43 -5.35 -21.19 -12.65
CA GLY A 43 -6.64 -21.53 -13.27
C GLY A 43 -7.86 -20.92 -12.58
N HIS A 44 -7.69 -20.05 -11.58
CA HIS A 44 -8.82 -19.34 -10.98
C HIS A 44 -9.34 -18.25 -11.92
N HIS A 45 -10.67 -18.16 -12.06
CA HIS A 45 -11.31 -17.10 -12.84
C HIS A 45 -11.32 -15.79 -12.04
N ILE A 46 -10.66 -14.76 -12.58
CA ILE A 46 -10.62 -13.41 -12.00
C ILE A 46 -11.36 -12.49 -12.99
N ASP A 47 -12.50 -11.94 -12.57
CA ASP A 47 -13.30 -11.02 -13.39
C ASP A 47 -13.27 -9.59 -12.83
N HIS A 48 -13.89 -8.66 -13.56
CA HIS A 48 -13.97 -7.26 -13.14
C HIS A 48 -14.78 -7.04 -11.86
N ASP A 49 -15.75 -7.91 -11.54
CA ASP A 49 -16.62 -7.73 -10.38
C ASP A 49 -15.89 -8.11 -9.09
N ILE A 50 -15.04 -9.14 -9.12
CA ILE A 50 -14.09 -9.45 -8.04
C ILE A 50 -13.17 -8.26 -7.81
N LEU A 51 -12.59 -7.68 -8.88
CA LEU A 51 -11.69 -6.54 -8.74
C LEU A 51 -12.37 -5.30 -8.13
N LYS A 52 -13.65 -5.06 -8.43
CA LYS A 52 -14.42 -3.95 -7.83
C LYS A 52 -14.58 -4.11 -6.32
N GLY A 53 -14.65 -5.35 -5.81
CA GLY A 53 -14.73 -5.63 -4.38
C GLY A 53 -13.41 -5.41 -3.62
N LEU A 54 -12.31 -5.20 -4.33
CA LEU A 54 -10.99 -5.05 -3.73
C LEU A 54 -10.59 -3.57 -3.62
N ALA A 55 -10.56 -3.05 -2.40
CA ALA A 55 -9.98 -1.74 -2.13
C ALA A 55 -8.45 -1.85 -1.98
N PRO A 56 -7.66 -0.95 -2.59
CA PRO A 56 -6.20 -0.94 -2.46
C PRO A 56 -5.71 -0.39 -1.12
N TYR A 57 -6.55 0.40 -0.43
CA TYR A 57 -6.22 0.94 0.89
C TYR A 57 -6.82 0.06 1.99
N ARG A 58 -6.17 -1.08 2.25
CA ARG A 58 -6.45 -1.93 3.42
C ARG A 58 -5.47 -1.57 4.54
N THR A 59 -6.00 -1.36 5.74
CA THR A 59 -5.22 -0.95 6.91
C THR A 59 -5.08 -2.04 7.95
N ASP A 60 -5.82 -3.14 7.83
CA ASP A 60 -5.88 -4.20 8.85
C ASP A 60 -4.52 -4.85 9.11
N HIS A 61 -3.67 -4.92 8.09
CA HIS A 61 -2.31 -5.47 8.17
C HIS A 61 -1.23 -4.44 8.47
N ILE A 62 -1.60 -3.17 8.69
CA ILE A 62 -0.65 -2.06 8.85
C ILE A 62 -0.65 -1.59 10.30
N ASN A 63 0.53 -1.60 10.91
CA ASN A 63 0.72 -1.04 12.23
C ASN A 63 0.72 0.51 12.20
N ARG A 64 -0.45 1.15 12.10
CA ARG A 64 -0.53 2.60 11.85
C ARG A 64 0.07 3.48 12.96
N PHE A 65 0.08 3.01 14.21
CA PHE A 65 0.47 3.80 15.38
C PHE A 65 1.48 3.13 16.33
N GLY A 66 1.97 1.94 15.99
CA GLY A 66 2.98 1.26 16.81
C GLY A 66 4.41 1.51 16.32
N ASP A 67 5.35 0.90 17.03
CA ASP A 67 6.77 1.03 16.73
C ASP A 67 7.15 0.20 15.50
N TYR A 68 7.95 0.81 14.62
CA TYR A 68 8.57 0.15 13.49
C TYR A 68 10.06 -0.07 13.76
N THR A 69 10.48 -1.33 13.79
CA THR A 69 11.90 -1.66 13.71
C THR A 69 12.30 -1.65 12.24
N LEU A 70 13.21 -0.74 11.88
CA LEU A 70 13.75 -0.66 10.54
C LEU A 70 14.85 -1.71 10.38
N ASP A 71 14.64 -2.63 9.46
CA ASP A 71 15.66 -3.59 9.03
C ASP A 71 16.23 -3.09 7.69
N PHE A 72 17.47 -2.59 7.73
CA PHE A 72 18.18 -2.08 6.56
C PHE A 72 18.88 -3.17 5.74
N ASP A 73 19.06 -4.37 6.32
CA ASP A 73 19.66 -5.51 5.64
C ASP A 73 18.61 -6.34 4.88
N ARG A 74 17.32 -6.08 5.15
CA ARG A 74 16.21 -6.71 4.43
C ARG A 74 16.26 -6.41 2.94
N GLN A 75 16.52 -7.44 2.15
CA GLN A 75 16.35 -7.36 0.71
C GLN A 75 14.86 -7.24 0.35
N VAL A 76 14.53 -6.20 -0.42
CA VAL A 76 13.20 -5.99 -0.99
C VAL A 76 13.26 -6.27 -2.48
N SER A 77 12.30 -7.05 -2.98
CA SER A 77 12.17 -7.25 -4.42
C SER A 77 11.80 -5.92 -5.09
N PRO A 78 12.36 -5.64 -6.28
CA PRO A 78 12.03 -4.42 -7.01
C PRO A 78 10.56 -4.41 -7.43
N MET A 79 9.97 -3.22 -7.43
CA MET A 79 8.57 -3.04 -7.77
C MET A 79 8.30 -3.36 -9.25
N SER A 80 7.25 -4.13 -9.55
CA SER A 80 6.87 -4.54 -10.90
C SER A 80 5.82 -3.61 -11.51
N TYR A 81 6.27 -2.57 -12.20
CA TYR A 81 5.42 -1.51 -12.76
C TYR A 81 4.55 -1.94 -13.95
N ASN A 82 4.90 -3.03 -14.65
CA ASN A 82 4.26 -3.43 -15.91
C ASN A 82 3.35 -4.66 -15.80
N THR A 83 2.99 -5.07 -14.57
CA THR A 83 2.17 -6.28 -14.37
C THR A 83 0.71 -6.00 -14.74
N LYS A 84 0.16 -6.79 -15.67
CA LYS A 84 -1.26 -6.80 -16.03
C LYS A 84 -1.93 -8.09 -15.58
N ILE A 85 -3.13 -7.98 -15.04
CA ILE A 85 -3.98 -9.11 -14.60
C ILE A 85 -4.98 -9.47 -15.71
N ILE A 86 -5.52 -8.44 -16.38
CA ILE A 86 -6.49 -8.52 -17.48
C ILE A 86 -5.86 -7.86 -18.71
#